data_AF-Q0SYJ9-F1
#
_entry.id   AF-Q0SYJ9-F1
#
_cell.length_a   1.000
_cell.length_b   1.000
_cell.length_c   1.000
_cell.angle_alpha   90.00
_cell.angle_beta   90.00
_cell.angle_gamma   90.00
#
_symmetry.space_group_name_H-M   'P 1'
#
loop_
_entity.id
_entity.type
_entity.pdbx_description
1 polymer ?
#
loop_
_entity_poly.entity_id
_entity_poly.type
_entity_poly.pdbx_seq_one_letter_code
_entity_poly.pdbx_strand_id
1 'polypeptide(L)'
;MSGSAFAVTHHAFSSGAGRTSDGNGSHASTLKSPSYTKSVSWQHYPWSETKAAYRCFSNDKVSANKIMTPHKENITERAQQFKRVLVLQDTTELNYSGQKEKQGVGPKKHKDERNLFLHPQLVISESGVCLGVYDDYQWFRDELKTSKNTRQEICNDLLHKKHVSEKET
;
A
#
# COMPACT_ATOMS: atom_id res chain seq x y z
N MET A 1 -9.26 -1.86 31.28
CA MET A 1 -8.78 -3.02 30.48
C MET A 1 -7.46 -2.61 29.86
N SER A 2 -6.37 -3.25 30.30
CA SER A 2 -4.98 -2.87 29.99
C SER A 2 -4.64 -3.27 28.55
N GLY A 3 -4.33 -2.29 27.70
CA GLY A 3 -3.90 -2.50 26.32
C GLY A 3 -2.42 -2.84 26.27
N SER A 4 -2.09 -4.10 25.98
CA SER A 4 -0.73 -4.53 25.69
C SER A 4 -0.31 -3.98 24.32
N ALA A 5 0.62 -3.04 24.31
CA ALA A 5 1.28 -2.59 23.09
C ALA A 5 2.41 -3.58 22.75
N PHE A 6 2.20 -4.42 21.74
CA PHE A 6 3.27 -5.22 21.16
C PHE A 6 3.99 -4.40 20.08
N ALA A 7 5.21 -3.95 20.39
CA ALA A 7 6.10 -3.35 19.41
C ALA A 7 6.90 -4.45 18.71
N VAL A 8 6.68 -4.64 17.41
CA VAL A 8 7.54 -5.49 16.57
C VAL A 8 8.58 -4.59 15.90
N THR A 9 9.83 -4.70 16.35
CA THR A 9 10.97 -4.06 15.71
C THR A 9 11.34 -4.82 14.45
N HIS A 10 11.13 -4.23 13.27
CA HIS A 10 11.68 -4.76 12.03
C HIS A 10 13.18 -4.46 11.96
N HIS A 11 14.01 -5.49 12.12
CA HIS A 11 15.43 -5.41 11.76
C HIS A 11 15.55 -5.33 10.24
N ALA A 12 16.00 -4.20 9.72
CA ALA A 12 16.35 -4.05 8.32
C ALA A 12 17.64 -4.84 8.03
N PHE A 13 17.52 -5.99 7.36
CA PHE A 13 18.66 -6.72 6.82
C PHE A 13 19.23 -5.93 5.62
N SER A 14 20.33 -5.20 5.86
CA SER A 14 21.08 -4.51 4.80
C SER A 14 21.93 -5.53 4.04
N SER A 15 21.38 -6.12 2.98
CA SER A 15 22.23 -6.81 1.99
C SER A 15 23.01 -5.75 1.21
N GLY A 16 24.29 -5.59 1.54
CA GLY A 16 25.22 -4.77 0.77
C GLY A 16 25.27 -5.25 -0.68
N ALA A 17 25.21 -4.31 -1.62
CA ALA A 17 25.40 -4.60 -3.04
C ALA A 17 26.28 -3.51 -3.65
N GLY A 18 27.59 -3.75 -3.61
CA GLY A 18 28.54 -3.08 -4.49
C GLY A 18 28.22 -3.42 -5.94
N ARG A 19 28.36 -2.44 -6.84
CA ARG A 19 28.25 -2.66 -8.29
C ARG A 19 29.63 -3.11 -8.75
N THR A 20 29.83 -4.39 -9.02
CA THR A 20 30.96 -4.80 -9.87
C THR A 20 30.50 -4.62 -11.31
N SER A 21 31.11 -3.67 -12.00
CA SER A 21 30.99 -3.54 -13.44
C SER A 21 31.92 -4.57 -14.05
N ASP A 22 31.39 -5.77 -14.28
CA ASP A 22 32.13 -6.77 -15.04
C ASP A 22 31.94 -6.38 -16.50
N GLY A 23 32.97 -5.74 -17.07
CA GLY A 23 33.02 -5.32 -18.45
C GLY A 23 32.99 -6.53 -19.38
N ASN A 24 31.80 -7.09 -19.59
CA ASN A 24 31.50 -7.94 -20.73
C ASN A 24 30.00 -7.92 -20.94
N GLY A 25 29.53 -7.69 -22.16
CA GLY A 25 28.11 -7.53 -22.52
C GLY A 25 27.29 -8.82 -22.41
N SER A 26 27.31 -9.49 -21.26
CA SER A 26 26.49 -10.65 -20.97
C SER A 26 25.12 -10.20 -20.49
N HIS A 27 24.10 -10.66 -21.21
CA HIS A 27 22.69 -10.57 -20.84
C HIS A 27 22.48 -11.16 -19.45
N ALA A 28 22.60 -10.35 -18.40
CA ALA A 28 22.28 -10.73 -17.04
C ALA A 28 20.74 -10.74 -16.88
N SER A 29 20.11 -11.75 -17.46
CA SER A 29 18.82 -12.29 -17.04
C SER A 29 19.03 -13.05 -15.72
N THR A 30 19.56 -12.38 -14.70
CA THR A 30 19.33 -12.84 -13.32
C THR A 30 17.93 -12.35 -13.00
N LEU A 31 16.99 -13.29 -12.85
CA LEU A 31 15.70 -13.08 -12.19
C LEU A 31 15.97 -12.29 -10.92
N LYS A 32 15.85 -10.96 -10.99
CA LYS A 32 15.98 -10.10 -9.83
C LYS A 32 14.84 -10.51 -8.94
N SER A 33 15.14 -11.13 -7.80
CA SER A 33 14.16 -11.25 -6.74
C SER A 33 13.62 -9.84 -6.49
N PRO A 34 12.30 -9.62 -6.60
CA PRO A 34 11.74 -8.28 -6.44
C PRO A 34 12.17 -7.71 -5.11
N SER A 35 12.97 -6.65 -5.17
CA SER A 35 13.34 -5.89 -3.97
C SER A 35 12.36 -4.75 -3.83
N TYR A 36 11.40 -4.90 -2.93
CA TYR A 36 10.32 -3.94 -2.69
C TYR A 36 10.82 -2.56 -2.19
N THR A 37 12.09 -2.46 -1.84
CA THR A 37 12.74 -1.22 -1.36
C THR A 37 13.54 -0.49 -2.43
N LYS A 38 13.62 -1.03 -3.65
CA LYS A 38 14.39 -0.41 -4.75
C LYS A 38 13.48 0.39 -5.67
N SER A 39 14.06 1.42 -6.31
CA SER A 39 13.33 2.30 -7.24
C SER A 39 12.83 1.54 -8.47
N VAL A 40 11.81 2.11 -9.13
CA VAL A 40 11.29 1.61 -10.41
C VAL A 40 12.41 1.41 -11.44
N SER A 41 13.32 2.38 -11.55
CA SER A 41 14.48 2.32 -12.46
C SER A 41 15.47 1.20 -12.14
N TRP A 42 15.57 0.77 -10.88
CA TRP A 42 16.41 -0.36 -10.50
C TRP A 42 15.75 -1.69 -10.85
N GLN A 43 14.44 -1.78 -10.66
CA GLN A 43 13.66 -2.99 -10.90
C GLN A 43 13.50 -3.30 -12.39
N HIS A 44 13.38 -2.28 -13.25
CA HIS A 44 13.07 -2.44 -14.68
C HIS A 44 14.31 -2.20 -15.56
N TYR A 45 14.72 -3.22 -16.30
CA TYR A 45 15.86 -3.13 -17.24
C TYR A 45 15.54 -3.96 -18.47
N PRO A 46 15.69 -3.43 -19.70
CA PRO A 46 16.41 -2.22 -20.09
C PRO A 46 15.63 -0.90 -19.95
N TRP A 47 16.19 0.21 -20.44
CA TRP A 47 15.59 1.55 -20.33
C TRP A 47 14.16 1.65 -20.88
N SER A 48 13.84 0.86 -21.91
CA SER A 48 12.49 0.76 -22.47
C SER A 48 11.47 0.28 -21.43
N GLU A 49 11.81 -0.68 -20.58
CA GLU A 49 10.95 -1.17 -19.51
C GLU A 49 10.75 -0.13 -18.41
N THR A 50 11.82 0.56 -18.01
CA THR A 50 11.71 1.68 -17.06
C THR A 50 10.74 2.74 -17.59
N LYS A 51 10.87 3.12 -18.86
CA LYS A 51 9.95 4.08 -19.50
C LYS A 51 8.52 3.55 -19.57
N ALA A 52 8.34 2.26 -19.87
CA ALA A 52 7.02 1.63 -19.90
C ALA A 52 6.35 1.65 -18.51
N ALA A 53 7.11 1.35 -17.44
CA ALA A 53 6.59 1.40 -16.07
C ALA A 53 6.12 2.81 -15.68
N TYR A 54 6.93 3.84 -15.92
CA TYR A 54 6.50 5.22 -15.65
C TYR A 54 5.29 5.63 -16.50
N ARG A 55 5.25 5.24 -17.79
CA ARG A 55 4.08 5.48 -18.64
C ARG A 55 2.83 4.77 -18.12
N CYS A 56 2.96 3.56 -17.57
CA CYS A 56 1.86 2.82 -16.96
C CYS A 56 1.31 3.57 -15.74
N PHE A 57 2.18 3.99 -14.82
CA PHE A 57 1.76 4.71 -13.60
C PHE A 57 1.16 6.09 -13.86
N SER A 58 1.52 6.74 -14.97
CA SER A 58 1.00 8.05 -15.36
C SER A 58 -0.13 7.97 -16.41
N ASN A 59 -0.73 6.79 -16.61
CA ASN A 59 -1.76 6.60 -17.63
C ASN A 59 -3.16 6.75 -17.00
N ASP A 60 -3.92 7.74 -17.42
CA ASP A 60 -5.28 8.00 -16.91
C ASP A 60 -6.26 6.84 -17.12
N LYS A 61 -5.96 5.91 -18.04
CA LYS A 61 -6.75 4.68 -18.23
C LYS A 61 -6.52 3.67 -17.12
N VAL A 62 -5.41 3.77 -16.40
CA VAL A 62 -5.03 2.92 -15.25
C VAL A 62 -5.39 3.68 -13.97
N SER A 63 -6.30 3.11 -13.18
CA SER A 63 -6.68 3.67 -11.88
C SER A 63 -6.49 2.65 -10.78
N ALA A 64 -6.34 3.11 -9.53
CA ALA A 64 -6.23 2.24 -8.37
C ALA A 64 -7.39 1.23 -8.30
N ASN A 65 -8.62 1.66 -8.58
CA ASN A 65 -9.78 0.76 -8.68
C ASN A 65 -9.58 -0.36 -9.69
N LYS A 66 -9.16 -0.03 -10.92
CA LYS A 66 -8.98 -1.04 -11.98
C LYS A 66 -7.88 -2.04 -11.64
N ILE A 67 -6.88 -1.62 -10.89
CA ILE A 67 -5.84 -2.51 -10.35
C ILE A 67 -6.44 -3.38 -9.23
N MET A 68 -7.18 -2.80 -8.30
CA MET A 68 -7.71 -3.49 -7.12
C MET A 68 -8.89 -4.43 -7.40
N THR A 69 -9.72 -4.16 -8.41
CA THR A 69 -10.88 -5.01 -8.77
C THR A 69 -10.51 -6.49 -8.96
N PRO A 70 -9.55 -6.86 -9.84
CA PRO A 70 -9.17 -8.26 -9.98
C PRO A 70 -8.50 -8.83 -8.72
N HIS A 71 -7.84 -8.00 -7.90
CA HIS A 71 -7.30 -8.45 -6.61
C HIS A 71 -8.42 -8.82 -5.63
N LYS A 72 -9.47 -8.00 -5.54
CA LYS A 72 -10.67 -8.26 -4.72
C LYS A 72 -11.36 -9.55 -5.13
N GLU A 73 -11.61 -9.73 -6.43
CA GLU A 73 -12.23 -10.95 -6.99
C GLU A 73 -11.42 -12.20 -6.63
N ASN A 74 -10.11 -12.17 -6.86
CA ASN A 74 -9.22 -13.29 -6.52
C ASN A 74 -9.16 -13.58 -5.01
N ILE A 75 -9.24 -12.55 -4.15
CA ILE A 75 -9.31 -12.75 -2.70
C ILE A 75 -10.62 -13.41 -2.32
N THR A 76 -11.74 -12.98 -2.89
CA THR A 76 -13.05 -13.58 -2.67
C THR A 76 -13.06 -15.06 -3.08
N GLU A 77 -12.52 -15.40 -4.25
CA GLU A 77 -12.40 -16.79 -4.72
C GLU A 77 -11.56 -17.66 -3.77
N ARG A 78 -10.41 -17.16 -3.31
CA ARG A 78 -9.57 -17.89 -2.33
C ARG A 78 -10.27 -18.04 -0.99
N ALA A 79 -10.97 -17.00 -0.53
CA ALA A 79 -11.67 -17.00 0.74
C ALA A 79 -12.80 -18.04 0.79
N GLN A 80 -13.46 -18.33 -0.35
CA GLN A 80 -14.52 -19.35 -0.43
C GLN A 80 -14.04 -20.78 -0.09
N GLN A 81 -12.73 -21.04 -0.18
CA GLN A 81 -12.15 -22.34 0.20
C GLN A 81 -12.10 -22.54 1.71
N PHE A 82 -12.34 -21.48 2.50
CA PHE A 82 -12.30 -21.51 3.95
C PHE A 82 -13.71 -21.37 4.51
N LYS A 83 -14.02 -22.16 5.55
CA LYS A 83 -15.30 -22.04 6.28
C LYS A 83 -15.47 -20.65 6.91
N ARG A 84 -14.37 -20.04 7.34
CA ARG A 84 -14.31 -18.70 7.92
C ARG A 84 -12.97 -18.06 7.56
N VAL A 85 -13.02 -16.76 7.34
CA VAL A 85 -11.84 -15.89 7.22
C VAL A 85 -11.99 -14.71 8.19
N LEU A 86 -10.87 -14.12 8.59
CA LEU A 86 -10.82 -12.92 9.41
C LEU A 86 -10.42 -11.73 8.53
N VAL A 87 -11.10 -10.61 8.71
CA VAL A 87 -10.75 -9.35 8.04
C VAL A 87 -10.15 -8.42 9.10
N LEU A 88 -8.83 -8.36 9.15
CA LEU A 88 -8.10 -7.52 10.08
C LEU A 88 -8.07 -6.08 9.56
N GLN A 89 -8.31 -5.14 10.47
CA GLN A 89 -8.38 -3.72 10.17
C GLN A 89 -7.56 -2.94 11.19
N ASP A 90 -6.73 -2.03 10.69
CA ASP A 90 -5.98 -1.08 11.51
C ASP A 90 -5.73 0.20 10.71
N THR A 91 -5.39 1.30 11.35
CA THR A 91 -5.02 2.55 10.66
C THR A 91 -3.54 2.82 10.81
N THR A 92 -2.86 2.98 9.67
CA THR A 92 -1.48 3.43 9.61
C THR A 92 -1.37 4.76 8.87
N GLU A 93 -0.18 5.33 8.90
CA GLU A 93 0.11 6.65 8.35
C GLU A 93 1.37 6.62 7.49
N LEU A 94 1.31 7.32 6.36
CA LEU A 94 2.44 7.52 5.47
C LEU A 94 2.88 8.99 5.58
N ASN A 95 4.13 9.18 6.02
CA ASN A 95 4.72 10.50 6.21
C ASN A 95 5.46 10.95 4.94
N TYR A 96 4.95 12.02 4.32
CA TYR A 96 5.48 12.66 3.12
C TYR A 96 6.00 14.08 3.37
N SER A 97 6.33 14.43 4.61
CA SER A 97 6.74 15.80 4.97
C SER A 97 7.98 16.30 4.20
N GLY A 98 8.85 15.39 3.74
CA GLY A 98 9.99 15.72 2.88
C GLY A 98 9.65 15.95 1.40
N GLN A 99 8.46 15.56 0.93
CA GLN A 99 8.05 15.67 -0.46
C GLN A 99 7.09 16.84 -0.64
N LYS A 100 7.59 18.06 -0.84
CA LYS A 100 6.77 19.29 -0.86
C LYS A 100 5.72 19.35 -1.97
N GLU A 101 5.96 18.68 -3.09
CA GLU A 101 5.07 18.70 -4.26
C GLU A 101 3.98 17.61 -4.24
N LYS A 102 4.07 16.63 -3.33
CA LYS A 102 3.11 15.52 -3.25
C LYS A 102 1.69 16.05 -2.99
N GLN A 103 0.71 15.68 -3.79
CA GLN A 103 -0.70 16.03 -3.54
C GLN A 103 -1.41 14.94 -2.73
N GLY A 104 -2.61 15.23 -2.20
CA GLY A 104 -3.41 14.26 -1.44
C GLY A 104 -2.78 13.87 -0.10
N VAL A 105 -2.26 14.86 0.63
CA VAL A 105 -1.62 14.71 1.94
C VAL A 105 -1.94 15.95 2.77
N GLY A 106 -1.93 15.82 4.10
CA GLY A 106 -2.27 16.92 4.98
C GLY A 106 -1.75 16.77 6.42
N PRO A 107 -2.00 17.78 7.27
CA PRO A 107 -1.38 17.85 8.59
C PRO A 107 -1.94 16.80 9.56
N LYS A 108 -1.08 16.30 10.46
CA LYS A 108 -1.47 15.36 11.54
C LYS A 108 -1.50 16.05 12.90
N LYS A 109 -0.35 16.59 13.34
CA LYS A 109 -0.14 17.30 14.61
C LYS A 109 0.35 18.73 14.39
N HIS A 110 1.25 18.93 13.44
CA HIS A 110 1.78 20.24 13.08
C HIS A 110 1.35 20.64 11.66
N LYS A 111 1.30 21.94 11.37
CA LYS A 111 0.84 22.46 10.08
C LYS A 111 1.74 22.04 8.91
N ASP A 112 3.03 21.87 9.19
CA ASP A 112 4.04 21.56 8.18
C ASP A 112 4.17 20.06 7.88
N GLU A 113 3.51 19.22 8.68
CA GLU A 113 3.47 17.78 8.44
C GLU A 113 2.59 17.45 7.23
N ARG A 114 3.01 16.48 6.42
CA ARG A 114 2.26 16.04 5.24
C ARG A 114 2.04 14.54 5.32
N ASN A 115 0.90 14.11 5.84
CA ASN A 115 0.56 12.71 6.05
C ASN A 115 -0.62 12.25 5.20
N LEU A 116 -0.60 10.98 4.84
CA LEU A 116 -1.72 10.23 4.28
C LEU A 116 -2.06 9.11 5.26
N PHE A 117 -3.33 8.99 5.63
CA PHE A 117 -3.82 7.90 6.46
C PHE A 117 -4.31 6.77 5.56
N LEU A 118 -3.98 5.54 5.95
CA LEU A 118 -4.33 4.31 5.26
C LEU A 118 -5.01 3.36 6.26
N HIS A 119 -6.16 2.83 5.89
CA HIS A 119 -6.89 1.84 6.68
C HIS A 119 -7.12 0.59 5.83
N PRO A 120 -6.12 -0.31 5.76
CA PRO A 120 -6.24 -1.53 4.98
C PRO A 120 -7.16 -2.56 5.65
N GLN A 121 -7.80 -3.38 4.82
CA GLN A 121 -8.55 -4.56 5.22
C GLN A 121 -7.77 -5.80 4.77
N LEU A 122 -7.05 -6.43 5.69
CA LEU A 122 -6.23 -7.61 5.42
C LEU A 122 -7.03 -8.88 5.70
N VAL A 123 -7.18 -9.74 4.68
CA VAL A 123 -7.92 -11.00 4.82
C VAL A 123 -6.94 -12.13 5.15
N ILE A 124 -7.24 -12.86 6.23
CA ILE A 124 -6.45 -14.01 6.68
C ILE A 124 -7.35 -15.22 6.99
N SER A 125 -6.81 -16.43 6.89
CA SER A 125 -7.48 -17.63 7.41
C SER A 125 -7.39 -17.72 8.94
N GLU A 126 -8.20 -18.60 9.55
CA GLU A 126 -8.09 -18.92 10.99
C GLU A 126 -6.72 -19.52 11.36
N SER A 127 -6.05 -20.17 10.40
CA SER A 127 -4.68 -20.70 10.56
C SER A 127 -3.57 -19.66 10.34
N GLY A 128 -3.91 -18.40 10.08
CA GLY A 128 -2.96 -17.31 9.89
C GLY A 128 -2.39 -17.18 8.46
N VAL A 129 -2.99 -17.85 7.47
CA VAL A 129 -2.59 -17.71 6.06
C VAL A 129 -3.10 -16.39 5.52
N CYS A 130 -2.20 -15.54 5.00
CA CYS A 130 -2.56 -14.29 4.36
C CYS A 130 -3.22 -14.55 3.00
N LEU A 131 -4.47 -14.11 2.81
CA LEU A 131 -5.21 -14.24 1.55
C LEU A 131 -5.08 -12.98 0.68
N GLY A 132 -4.77 -11.83 1.28
CA GLY A 132 -4.45 -10.58 0.59
C GLY A 132 -5.08 -9.33 1.22
N VAL A 133 -4.68 -8.15 0.74
CA VAL A 133 -5.32 -6.87 1.09
C VAL A 133 -6.56 -6.69 0.22
N TYR A 134 -7.73 -6.74 0.85
CA TYR A 134 -9.01 -6.63 0.16
C TYR A 134 -9.32 -5.18 -0.22
N ASP A 135 -9.18 -4.25 0.72
CA ASP A 135 -9.42 -2.83 0.47
C ASP A 135 -8.40 -1.97 1.20
N ASP A 136 -8.25 -0.73 0.77
CA ASP A 136 -7.33 0.23 1.34
C ASP A 136 -7.95 1.64 1.38
N TYR A 137 -8.62 1.94 2.49
CA TYR A 137 -9.27 3.22 2.62
C TYR A 137 -8.27 4.32 2.93
N GLN A 138 -8.24 5.36 2.08
CA GLN A 138 -7.23 6.42 2.12
C GLN A 138 -7.86 7.79 2.36
N TRP A 139 -7.22 8.60 3.22
CA TRP A 139 -7.65 9.98 3.47
C TRP A 139 -6.53 10.85 4.01
N PHE A 140 -6.70 12.16 3.89
CA PHE A 140 -5.88 13.15 4.55
C PHE A 140 -6.75 14.18 5.25
N ARG A 141 -6.13 15.08 6.01
CA ARG A 141 -6.84 16.18 6.68
C ARG A 141 -6.57 17.47 5.92
N ASP A 142 -7.56 18.34 5.84
CA ASP A 142 -7.36 19.68 5.27
C ASP A 142 -6.63 20.58 6.26
N GLU A 143 -7.03 20.49 7.52
CA GLU A 143 -6.53 21.36 8.60
C GLU A 143 -6.30 20.59 9.89
N LEU A 144 -5.47 21.16 10.77
CA LEU A 144 -5.31 20.67 12.14
C LEU A 144 -6.66 20.74 12.87
N LYS A 145 -7.03 19.64 13.54
CA LYS A 145 -8.32 19.44 14.23
C LYS A 145 -8.78 20.69 14.99
N THR A 146 -9.67 21.46 14.37
CA THR A 146 -10.40 22.58 14.97
C THR A 146 -11.91 22.51 14.69
N SER A 147 -12.36 21.72 13.72
CA SER A 147 -13.79 21.50 13.46
C SER A 147 -14.11 20.02 13.16
N LYS A 148 -15.39 19.65 13.27
CA LYS A 148 -15.88 18.25 13.22
C LYS A 148 -15.76 17.60 11.83
N ASN A 149 -15.42 18.33 10.76
CA ASN A 149 -15.38 17.85 9.37
C ASN A 149 -14.16 18.37 8.58
N THR A 150 -12.95 17.92 8.91
CA THR A 150 -11.71 18.32 8.18
C THR A 150 -11.04 17.18 7.40
N ARG A 151 -11.79 16.13 7.06
CA ARG A 151 -11.26 14.95 6.36
C ARG A 151 -11.57 15.02 4.86
N GLN A 152 -10.53 14.95 4.03
CA GLN A 152 -10.67 14.66 2.61
C GLN A 152 -10.33 13.20 2.35
N GLU A 153 -11.33 12.49 1.86
CA GLU A 153 -11.18 11.11 1.47
C GLU A 153 -10.58 11.10 0.07
N ILE A 154 -9.55 10.27 -0.14
CA ILE A 154 -9.07 9.95 -1.50
C ILE A 154 -9.96 8.85 -2.08
N CYS A 155 -11.10 8.60 -1.44
CA CYS A 155 -11.84 7.38 -1.63
C CYS A 155 -12.35 7.25 -3.06
N ASN A 156 -12.19 6.04 -3.55
CA ASN A 156 -12.83 5.57 -4.76
C ASN A 156 -14.33 5.36 -4.46
N ASP A 157 -15.12 6.42 -4.71
CA ASP A 157 -16.54 6.60 -4.32
C ASP A 157 -17.53 5.47 -4.66
N LEU A 158 -17.13 4.45 -5.44
CA LEU A 158 -18.04 3.41 -5.90
C LEU A 158 -18.02 2.11 -5.09
N LEU A 159 -17.02 1.88 -4.23
CA LEU A 159 -16.87 0.59 -3.51
C LEU A 159 -16.84 0.69 -1.98
N HIS A 160 -16.62 1.88 -1.42
CA HIS A 160 -16.63 2.07 0.03
C HIS A 160 -18.06 2.23 0.53
N LYS A 161 -18.82 1.14 0.54
CA LYS A 161 -19.93 1.04 1.50
C LYS A 161 -19.28 1.02 2.88
N LYS A 162 -19.79 1.89 3.77
CA LYS A 162 -19.42 1.99 5.20
C LYS A 162 -19.06 0.62 5.77
N HIS A 163 -18.03 0.62 6.63
CA HIS A 163 -17.65 -0.42 7.59
C HIS A 163 -18.62 -1.61 7.54
N VAL A 164 -18.16 -2.77 7.08
CA VAL A 164 -18.93 -4.01 7.18
C VAL A 164 -19.39 -4.11 8.62
N SER A 165 -20.64 -3.74 8.88
CA SER A 165 -21.26 -3.89 10.18
C SER A 165 -21.20 -5.38 10.48
N GLU A 166 -20.71 -5.71 11.66
CA GLU A 166 -20.77 -7.05 12.24
C GLU A 166 -22.06 -7.72 11.79
N LYS A 167 -21.96 -8.66 10.84
CA LYS A 167 -23.05 -9.57 10.56
C LYS A 167 -22.92 -10.65 11.62
N GLU A 168 -23.74 -10.49 12.65
CA GLU A 168 -23.97 -11.46 13.70
C GLU A 168 -24.06 -12.88 13.10
N THR A 169 -23.31 -13.79 13.69
CA THR A 169 -23.57 -15.23 13.67
C THR A 169 -23.89 -15.67 15.08
#